data_AF-A0A0C1FXS4-F1
#
_entry.id   AF-A0A0C1FXS4-F1
#
_cell.length_a   1.000
_cell.length_b   1.000
_cell.length_c   1.000
_cell.angle_alpha   90.00
_cell.angle_beta   90.00
_cell.angle_gamma   90.00
#
_symmetry.space_group_name_H-M   'P 1'
#
loop_
_entity.id
_entity.type
_entity.pdbx_description
1 polymer ?
#
loop_
_entity_poly.entity_id
_entity_poly.type
_entity_poly.pdbx_seq_one_letter_code
_entity_poly.pdbx_strand_id
1 'polypeptide(L)'
;MTTNALTPLSVGDSIQEFNEVLNGFDENKRAGLGGTWSDFSPTGYYLLPGDTVKLVVTQLAGSTLPKLLIGTYSRDTTRLDPRTVSLAAGLNTITDNVGGMLWIRYITAGTPTAKVRITIKSGAVRVPVFFKNQTTDWAAQLASYSQAPDALLINDNMYLVWTRTRAANMTETDANFVLQKIDIGINQGENYISGFDGSTADHVPPVHKILGVESNKPGIWGVATWYRVLFAPGFIDEGISAATIVNSGWGAWHEIGHMHQQPAWTWSGLGEVTVNIYTLAAERAIGGNGVNRLKGSITNNALSYLASTDPNKNFNATSGTINDPFVRLMMFHQLWLAFGDSFYINLHKQSRIEKPAFGNTDDPANNAVRMRYFMLKACNISGKDLSYFFRKWALPVAQSVYDEIAALNLPAPTVDPTTLTDENTAGIENSARYKIISVVNNSSLLDLNGSNTTNGAIVSLWSNNNPTTNNQVWRLKRSSTPGKYYIQSEADTAKVLNVRGAATANGTQIEIWQNTGSSAQEWKITPVAGGNFTLEPTNAPGKNLDIAGSGTANGTKVEIYTAGGANNQKFKLVKQ
;
A
#
# COMPACT_ATOMS: atom_id res chain seq x y z
N MET A 1 -21.16 9.85 5.93
CA MET A 1 -22.14 8.88 6.45
C MET A 1 -21.43 8.05 7.50
N THR A 2 -21.98 8.03 8.70
CA THR A 2 -21.43 7.31 9.86
C THR A 2 -21.22 5.84 9.52
N THR A 3 -19.99 5.36 9.66
CA THR A 3 -19.59 3.98 9.42
C THR A 3 -20.30 3.07 10.41
N ASN A 4 -21.24 2.24 9.92
CA ASN A 4 -21.85 1.14 10.66
C ASN A 4 -20.89 -0.04 10.81
N ALA A 5 -19.68 0.22 11.32
CA ALA A 5 -18.83 -0.83 11.85
C ALA A 5 -19.27 -1.10 13.30
N LEU A 6 -19.42 -2.37 13.65
CA LEU A 6 -19.64 -2.88 15.01
C LEU A 6 -19.11 -1.93 16.07
N THR A 7 -19.96 -1.44 17.00
CA THR A 7 -19.43 -0.99 18.29
C THR A 7 -18.59 -2.15 18.85
N PRO A 8 -17.29 -1.97 19.11
CA PRO A 8 -16.38 -3.06 19.53
C PRO A 8 -16.82 -3.83 20.79
N LEU A 9 -17.84 -3.33 21.49
CA LEU A 9 -18.19 -3.70 22.86
C LEU A 9 -18.96 -5.02 23.03
N SER A 10 -19.29 -5.80 21.99
CA SER A 10 -20.10 -7.04 22.18
C SER A 10 -19.53 -8.33 21.60
N VAL A 11 -18.37 -8.35 20.93
CA VAL A 11 -17.83 -9.63 20.42
C VAL A 11 -17.39 -10.49 21.62
N GLY A 12 -17.92 -11.70 21.70
CA GLY A 12 -17.75 -12.60 22.84
C GLY A 12 -18.85 -12.47 23.90
N ASP A 13 -19.65 -11.40 23.89
CA ASP A 13 -20.78 -11.28 24.83
C ASP A 13 -21.91 -12.25 24.48
N SER A 14 -22.64 -12.69 25.49
CA SER A 14 -23.78 -13.58 25.26
C SER A 14 -24.92 -12.91 24.48
N ILE A 15 -24.98 -11.58 24.46
CA ILE A 15 -25.98 -10.77 23.74
C ILE A 15 -25.24 -9.84 22.79
N GLN A 16 -25.51 -9.96 21.49
CA GLN A 16 -24.81 -9.21 20.45
C GLN A 16 -25.82 -8.64 19.46
N GLU A 17 -25.58 -7.42 18.98
CA GLU A 17 -26.42 -6.81 17.95
C GLU A 17 -25.67 -6.75 16.63
N PHE A 18 -26.34 -7.17 15.56
CA PHE A 18 -25.80 -7.19 14.20
C PHE A 18 -26.67 -6.31 13.31
N ASN A 19 -26.03 -5.39 12.62
CA ASN A 19 -26.66 -4.65 11.53
C ASN A 19 -26.48 -5.43 10.24
N GLU A 20 -27.48 -5.37 9.37
CA GLU A 20 -27.33 -5.76 7.99
C GLU A 20 -26.25 -4.89 7.33
N VAL A 21 -25.45 -5.47 6.44
CA VAL A 21 -24.41 -4.77 5.66
C VAL A 21 -24.58 -5.07 4.18
N LEU A 22 -23.89 -4.31 3.32
CA LEU A 22 -23.89 -4.61 1.88
C LEU A 22 -23.28 -6.00 1.64
N ASN A 23 -23.75 -6.68 0.60
CA ASN A 23 -23.16 -7.91 0.10
C ASN A 23 -21.72 -7.65 -0.39
N GLY A 24 -20.78 -8.53 -0.03
CA GLY A 24 -19.37 -8.37 -0.39
C GLY A 24 -19.10 -8.28 -1.89
N PHE A 25 -19.83 -8.99 -2.74
CA PHE A 25 -19.70 -8.90 -4.20
C PHE A 25 -20.19 -7.56 -4.76
N ASP A 26 -21.29 -7.02 -4.22
CA ASP A 26 -21.80 -5.72 -4.64
C ASP A 26 -20.84 -4.62 -4.21
N GLU A 27 -20.28 -4.73 -3.00
CA GLU A 27 -19.25 -3.84 -2.50
C GLU A 27 -17.95 -3.94 -3.32
N ASN A 28 -17.53 -5.15 -3.66
CA ASN A 28 -16.38 -5.39 -4.52
C ASN A 28 -16.56 -4.75 -5.91
N LYS A 29 -17.77 -4.89 -6.49
CA LYS A 29 -18.13 -4.27 -7.77
C LYS A 29 -18.16 -2.74 -7.69
N ARG A 30 -18.63 -2.16 -6.57
CA ARG A 30 -18.55 -0.70 -6.32
C ARG A 30 -17.08 -0.26 -6.26
N ALA A 31 -16.28 -0.95 -5.47
CA ALA A 31 -14.87 -0.64 -5.23
C ALA A 31 -13.97 -0.94 -6.44
N GLY A 32 -14.45 -1.71 -7.42
CA GLY A 32 -13.75 -2.06 -8.64
C GLY A 32 -12.54 -2.98 -8.39
N LEU A 33 -12.61 -3.84 -7.37
CA LEU A 33 -11.52 -4.74 -6.98
C LEU A 33 -11.74 -6.16 -7.53
N GLY A 34 -10.68 -6.96 -7.54
CA GLY A 34 -10.69 -8.36 -7.97
C GLY A 34 -11.01 -9.32 -6.82
N GLY A 35 -10.62 -8.97 -5.59
CA GLY A 35 -10.87 -9.76 -4.38
C GLY A 35 -12.05 -9.23 -3.58
N THR A 36 -13.09 -10.06 -3.37
CA THR A 36 -14.20 -9.74 -2.47
C THR A 36 -13.71 -9.76 -1.02
N TRP A 37 -14.04 -8.76 -0.20
CA TRP A 37 -13.68 -8.73 1.23
C TRP A 37 -14.73 -9.44 2.10
N SER A 38 -14.41 -9.77 3.35
CA SER A 38 -15.27 -10.58 4.23
C SER A 38 -16.54 -9.84 4.67
N ASP A 39 -17.67 -10.28 4.14
CA ASP A 39 -19.02 -9.76 4.41
C ASP A 39 -19.73 -10.43 5.60
N PHE A 40 -18.94 -10.92 6.56
CA PHE A 40 -19.41 -11.58 7.77
C PHE A 40 -18.69 -11.03 9.00
N SER A 41 -19.39 -11.07 10.14
CA SER A 41 -18.94 -10.51 11.42
C SER A 41 -18.67 -11.61 12.44
N PRO A 42 -17.63 -11.47 13.29
CA PRO A 42 -17.32 -12.46 14.30
C PRO A 42 -18.32 -12.42 15.46
N THR A 43 -18.54 -13.58 16.08
CA THR A 43 -19.28 -13.66 17.35
C THR A 43 -18.38 -13.73 18.57
N GLY A 44 -17.11 -14.12 18.43
CA GLY A 44 -16.24 -14.44 19.57
C GLY A 44 -16.56 -15.78 20.25
N TYR A 45 -17.28 -16.66 19.55
CA TYR A 45 -17.61 -18.01 20.02
C TYR A 45 -17.13 -19.09 19.04
N TYR A 46 -16.84 -20.27 19.58
CA TYR A 46 -16.45 -21.47 18.86
C TYR A 46 -17.42 -22.61 19.21
N LEU A 47 -17.87 -23.35 18.20
CA LEU A 47 -18.64 -24.58 18.40
C LEU A 47 -17.70 -25.78 18.33
N LEU A 48 -17.61 -26.58 19.39
CA LEU A 48 -16.76 -27.77 19.38
C LEU A 48 -17.31 -28.83 18.41
N PRO A 49 -16.47 -29.71 17.84
CA PRO A 49 -16.92 -30.76 16.94
C PRO A 49 -17.98 -31.67 17.61
N GLY A 50 -19.14 -31.81 16.98
CA GLY A 50 -20.26 -32.63 17.46
C GLY A 50 -21.21 -31.93 18.44
N ASP A 51 -20.86 -30.73 18.90
CA ASP A 51 -21.69 -29.98 19.85
C ASP A 51 -22.90 -29.31 19.17
N THR A 52 -23.83 -28.86 20.01
CA THR A 52 -25.06 -28.17 19.61
C THR A 52 -25.14 -26.79 20.23
N VAL A 53 -25.07 -25.74 19.40
CA VAL A 53 -25.30 -24.37 19.85
C VAL A 53 -26.80 -24.07 19.91
N LYS A 54 -27.23 -23.43 21.00
CA LYS A 54 -28.56 -22.82 21.13
C LYS A 54 -28.42 -21.31 21.14
N LEU A 55 -29.09 -20.63 20.22
CA LEU A 55 -29.09 -19.17 20.14
C LEU A 55 -30.49 -18.66 19.83
N VAL A 56 -30.80 -17.45 20.31
CA VAL A 56 -32.08 -16.77 20.03
C VAL A 56 -31.82 -15.59 19.12
N VAL A 57 -32.58 -15.47 18.02
CA VAL A 57 -32.55 -14.28 17.15
C VAL A 57 -33.78 -13.43 17.41
N THR A 58 -33.58 -12.18 17.75
CA THR A 58 -34.64 -11.18 17.92
C THR A 58 -34.50 -10.13 16.83
N GLN A 59 -35.54 -9.96 16.01
CA GLN A 59 -35.58 -8.87 15.03
C GLN A 59 -35.68 -7.54 15.77
N LEU A 60 -34.81 -6.59 15.45
CA LEU A 60 -34.84 -5.22 16.01
C LEU A 60 -35.31 -4.18 14.98
N ALA A 61 -34.97 -4.37 13.70
CA ALA A 61 -35.41 -3.52 12.60
C ALA A 61 -35.40 -4.32 11.28
N GLY A 62 -36.23 -3.94 10.31
CA GLY A 62 -36.35 -4.65 9.02
C GLY A 62 -36.97 -6.05 9.16
N SER A 63 -36.93 -6.83 8.07
CA SER A 63 -37.57 -8.16 7.98
C SER A 63 -36.63 -9.29 7.54
N THR A 64 -35.39 -8.99 7.17
CA THR A 64 -34.39 -9.98 6.77
C THR A 64 -33.70 -10.56 8.01
N LEU A 65 -33.30 -11.82 7.93
CA LEU A 65 -32.61 -12.53 9.02
C LEU A 65 -31.22 -13.01 8.55
N PRO A 66 -30.24 -13.06 9.46
CA PRO A 66 -28.88 -13.45 9.13
C PRO A 66 -28.71 -14.96 8.88
N LYS A 67 -27.53 -15.32 8.36
CA LYS A 67 -27.03 -16.70 8.36
C LYS A 67 -25.92 -16.86 9.40
N LEU A 68 -25.89 -18.00 10.07
CA LEU A 68 -24.76 -18.46 10.88
C LEU A 68 -23.76 -19.19 9.97
N LEU A 69 -22.49 -18.81 10.06
CA LEU A 69 -21.39 -19.58 9.49
C LEU A 69 -20.68 -20.33 10.62
N ILE A 70 -20.46 -21.63 10.45
CA ILE A 70 -19.76 -22.50 11.40
C ILE A 70 -18.44 -22.94 10.75
N GLY A 71 -17.33 -22.47 11.30
CA GLY A 71 -16.00 -22.59 10.71
C GLY A 71 -15.46 -21.27 10.18
N THR A 72 -14.18 -21.26 9.84
CA THR A 72 -13.49 -20.10 9.25
C THR A 72 -12.95 -20.52 7.89
N TYR A 73 -13.20 -19.69 6.87
CA TYR A 73 -12.69 -19.93 5.52
C TYR A 73 -11.19 -20.24 5.56
N SER A 74 -10.83 -21.40 5.03
CA SER A 74 -9.47 -21.89 4.80
C SER A 74 -8.60 -22.10 6.04
N ARG A 75 -9.21 -22.11 7.24
CA ARG A 75 -8.52 -22.38 8.50
C ARG A 75 -8.12 -23.84 8.67
N ASP A 76 -9.01 -24.76 8.31
CA ASP A 76 -8.85 -26.19 8.55
C ASP A 76 -9.14 -27.02 7.29
N THR A 77 -8.27 -27.97 6.95
CA THR A 77 -8.45 -28.90 5.82
C THR A 77 -9.60 -29.89 6.02
N THR A 78 -10.04 -30.13 7.25
CA THR A 78 -11.27 -30.89 7.53
C THR A 78 -12.52 -30.21 6.96
N ARG A 79 -12.51 -28.86 6.90
CA ARG A 79 -13.54 -28.05 6.24
C ARG A 79 -12.96 -26.69 5.83
N LEU A 80 -12.64 -26.56 4.54
CA LEU A 80 -12.09 -25.32 3.98
C LEU A 80 -13.11 -24.18 3.91
N ASP A 81 -14.39 -24.46 3.71
CA ASP A 81 -15.44 -23.44 3.67
C ASP A 81 -16.43 -23.66 4.81
N PRO A 82 -16.84 -22.61 5.55
CA PRO A 82 -17.73 -22.78 6.68
C PRO A 82 -19.10 -23.29 6.25
N ARG A 83 -19.71 -24.14 7.10
CA ARG A 83 -21.11 -24.52 6.91
C ARG A 83 -21.99 -23.30 7.16
N THR A 84 -22.89 -23.03 6.22
CA THR A 84 -23.85 -21.94 6.32
C THR A 84 -25.21 -22.46 6.76
N VAL A 85 -25.83 -21.81 7.75
CA VAL A 85 -27.17 -22.13 8.28
C VAL A 85 -28.03 -20.87 8.31
N SER A 86 -29.19 -20.89 7.65
CA SER A 86 -30.16 -19.80 7.77
C SER A 86 -30.76 -19.77 9.17
N LEU A 87 -30.79 -18.59 9.80
CA LEU A 87 -31.38 -18.44 11.12
C LEU A 87 -32.86 -18.01 11.00
N ALA A 88 -33.68 -18.53 11.91
CA ALA A 88 -35.05 -18.11 12.11
C ALA A 88 -35.16 -17.13 13.30
N ALA A 89 -36.20 -16.30 13.32
CA ALA A 89 -36.54 -15.54 14.52
C ALA A 89 -36.91 -16.51 15.67
N GLY A 90 -36.55 -16.15 16.89
CA GLY A 90 -36.71 -17.02 18.06
C GLY A 90 -35.53 -18.00 18.25
N LEU A 91 -35.81 -19.13 18.90
CA LEU A 91 -34.79 -20.12 19.26
C LEU A 91 -34.34 -20.94 18.05
N ASN A 92 -33.03 -21.03 17.85
CA ASN A 92 -32.37 -21.90 16.90
C ASN A 92 -31.51 -22.91 17.68
N THR A 93 -31.57 -24.19 17.28
CA THR A 93 -30.77 -25.28 17.85
C THR A 93 -30.01 -25.95 16.72
N ILE A 94 -28.69 -25.85 16.72
CA ILE A 94 -27.86 -26.18 15.54
C ILE A 94 -26.69 -27.06 16.00
N THR A 95 -26.61 -28.26 15.46
CA THR A 95 -25.52 -29.23 15.69
C THR A 95 -24.57 -29.26 14.48
N ASP A 96 -23.27 -29.36 14.72
CA ASP A 96 -22.28 -29.50 13.65
C ASP A 96 -21.13 -30.45 14.02
N ASN A 97 -20.91 -31.46 13.19
CA ASN A 97 -19.94 -32.52 13.48
C ASN A 97 -18.48 -32.08 13.36
N VAL A 98 -18.20 -30.99 12.64
CA VAL A 98 -16.83 -30.48 12.44
C VAL A 98 -16.53 -29.34 13.41
N GLY A 99 -17.53 -28.53 13.75
CA GLY A 99 -17.35 -27.37 14.62
C GLY A 99 -16.55 -26.26 13.95
N GLY A 100 -16.19 -25.23 14.72
CA GLY A 100 -15.44 -24.08 14.23
C GLY A 100 -15.92 -22.77 14.84
N MET A 101 -15.20 -21.70 14.54
CA MET A 101 -15.59 -20.36 14.96
C MET A 101 -16.93 -19.97 14.34
N LEU A 102 -17.76 -19.29 15.11
CA LEU A 102 -19.10 -18.87 14.71
C LEU A 102 -19.07 -17.43 14.18
N TRP A 103 -19.62 -17.25 12.99
CA TRP A 103 -19.74 -15.93 12.34
C TRP A 103 -21.18 -15.65 11.92
N ILE A 104 -21.52 -14.37 11.83
CA ILE A 104 -22.82 -13.91 11.35
C ILE A 104 -22.62 -13.24 10.00
N ARG A 105 -23.23 -13.81 8.96
CA ARG A 105 -23.34 -13.17 7.64
C ARG A 105 -24.73 -12.57 7.53
N TYR A 106 -24.80 -11.23 7.66
CA TYR A 106 -26.05 -10.48 7.58
C TYR A 106 -25.96 -9.44 6.49
N ILE A 107 -26.32 -9.84 5.26
CA ILE A 107 -26.02 -9.07 4.06
C ILE A 107 -27.28 -8.78 3.24
N THR A 108 -27.26 -7.68 2.48
CA THR A 108 -28.27 -7.33 1.48
C THR A 108 -27.61 -6.84 0.19
N ALA A 109 -28.29 -6.99 -0.94
CA ALA A 109 -27.90 -6.36 -2.20
C ALA A 109 -28.34 -4.89 -2.29
N GLY A 110 -29.22 -4.44 -1.38
CA GLY A 110 -29.77 -3.09 -1.35
C GLY A 110 -29.13 -2.19 -0.30
N THR A 111 -29.88 -1.16 0.12
CA THR A 111 -29.48 -0.34 1.27
C THR A 111 -29.69 -1.12 2.56
N PRO A 112 -28.67 -1.30 3.41
CA PRO A 112 -28.82 -2.02 4.67
C PRO A 112 -29.74 -1.24 5.63
N THR A 113 -30.80 -1.89 6.08
CA THR A 113 -31.79 -1.27 6.98
C THR A 113 -32.19 -2.18 8.13
N ALA A 114 -31.90 -3.48 8.04
CA ALA A 114 -32.30 -4.44 9.03
C ALA A 114 -31.27 -4.59 10.16
N LYS A 115 -31.77 -4.99 11.33
CA LYS A 115 -30.97 -5.17 12.55
C LYS A 115 -31.54 -6.32 13.36
N VAL A 116 -30.67 -7.14 13.92
CA VAL A 116 -31.05 -8.23 14.83
C VAL A 116 -30.22 -8.20 16.12
N ARG A 117 -30.76 -8.79 17.16
CA ARG A 117 -30.04 -9.20 18.36
C ARG A 117 -29.94 -10.71 18.39
N ILE A 118 -28.74 -11.23 18.60
CA ILE A 118 -28.47 -12.65 18.79
C ILE A 118 -28.06 -12.86 20.24
N THR A 119 -28.73 -13.79 20.91
CA THR A 119 -28.37 -14.23 22.26
C THR A 119 -27.90 -15.67 22.24
N ILE A 120 -26.61 -15.90 22.48
CA ILE A 120 -26.03 -17.24 22.61
C ILE A 120 -26.41 -17.76 24.00
N LYS A 121 -27.17 -18.86 24.04
CA LYS A 121 -27.70 -19.44 25.28
C LYS A 121 -26.77 -20.51 25.85
N SER A 122 -26.29 -21.42 25.01
CA SER A 122 -25.46 -22.55 25.44
C SER A 122 -24.80 -23.27 24.26
N GLY A 123 -23.82 -24.12 24.56
CA GLY A 123 -23.26 -25.09 23.61
C GLY A 123 -22.17 -24.54 22.69
N ALA A 124 -21.76 -23.29 22.87
CA ALA A 124 -20.57 -22.73 22.24
C ALA A 124 -19.66 -22.16 23.33
N VAL A 125 -18.35 -22.21 23.08
CA VAL A 125 -17.30 -21.77 24.02
C VAL A 125 -16.74 -20.43 23.57
N ARG A 126 -16.19 -19.66 24.51
CA ARG A 126 -15.58 -18.35 24.21
C ARG A 126 -14.28 -18.54 23.43
N VAL A 127 -14.00 -17.59 22.53
CA VAL A 127 -12.73 -17.42 21.83
C VAL A 127 -11.98 -16.25 22.48
N PRO A 128 -10.65 -16.31 22.68
CA PRO A 128 -9.84 -15.14 23.01
C PRO A 128 -9.95 -14.08 21.90
N VAL A 129 -10.37 -12.86 22.24
CA VAL A 129 -10.55 -11.76 21.29
C VAL A 129 -9.68 -10.57 21.67
N PHE A 130 -8.79 -10.18 20.76
CA PHE A 130 -7.96 -8.99 20.89
C PHE A 130 -8.45 -7.88 19.96
N PHE A 131 -8.83 -6.74 20.53
CA PHE A 131 -9.13 -5.52 19.81
C PHE A 131 -7.96 -4.55 19.91
N LYS A 132 -7.46 -4.09 18.75
CA LYS A 132 -6.40 -3.08 18.66
C LYS A 132 -6.72 -1.89 19.57
N ASN A 133 -5.79 -1.57 20.46
CA ASN A 133 -5.80 -0.48 21.45
C ASN A 133 -6.91 -0.55 22.51
N GLN A 134 -7.62 -1.68 22.64
CA GLN A 134 -8.74 -1.81 23.58
C GLN A 134 -8.59 -3.00 24.54
N THR A 135 -8.05 -4.13 24.08
CA THR A 135 -7.87 -5.30 24.94
C THR A 135 -6.73 -5.09 25.93
N THR A 136 -7.02 -5.28 27.22
CA THR A 136 -6.07 -5.13 28.33
C THR A 136 -5.90 -6.40 29.17
N ASP A 137 -6.63 -7.47 28.84
CA ASP A 137 -6.72 -8.72 29.59
C ASP A 137 -6.34 -9.94 28.74
N TRP A 138 -5.44 -9.76 27.76
CA TRP A 138 -5.19 -10.75 26.72
C TRP A 138 -4.69 -12.09 27.26
N ALA A 139 -3.70 -12.05 28.15
CA ALA A 139 -3.18 -13.25 28.80
C ALA A 139 -4.26 -13.98 29.63
N ALA A 140 -5.15 -13.23 30.29
CA ALA A 140 -6.24 -13.79 31.08
C ALA A 140 -7.31 -14.47 30.19
N GLN A 141 -7.64 -13.87 29.04
CA GLN A 141 -8.53 -14.49 28.06
C GLN A 141 -7.94 -15.79 27.50
N LEU A 142 -6.66 -15.79 27.12
CA LEU A 142 -5.96 -16.98 26.60
C LEU A 142 -5.95 -18.12 27.62
N ALA A 143 -5.82 -17.82 28.91
CA ALA A 143 -5.88 -18.81 29.98
C ALA A 143 -7.32 -19.32 30.23
N SER A 144 -8.30 -18.42 30.23
CA SER A 144 -9.69 -18.73 30.60
C SER A 144 -10.47 -19.42 29.47
N TYR A 145 -10.21 -19.05 28.22
CA TYR A 145 -10.93 -19.52 27.05
C TYR A 145 -10.15 -20.62 26.31
N SER A 146 -9.63 -21.58 27.08
CA SER A 146 -8.71 -22.64 26.62
C SER A 146 -9.35 -23.71 25.74
N GLN A 147 -10.68 -23.79 25.71
CA GLN A 147 -11.42 -24.77 24.89
C GLN A 147 -11.43 -24.41 23.40
N ALA A 148 -11.33 -23.12 23.06
CA ALA A 148 -11.22 -22.71 21.66
C ALA A 148 -9.80 -22.99 21.12
N PRO A 149 -9.66 -23.64 19.95
CA PRO A 149 -8.36 -23.87 19.33
C PRO A 149 -7.79 -22.61 18.66
N ASP A 150 -8.64 -21.62 18.40
CA ASP A 150 -8.31 -20.40 17.69
C ASP A 150 -8.41 -19.17 18.60
N ALA A 151 -7.78 -18.10 18.17
CA ALA A 151 -7.83 -16.77 18.73
C ALA A 151 -8.12 -15.75 17.61
N LEU A 152 -8.83 -14.68 17.95
CA LEU A 152 -9.26 -13.66 16.99
C LEU A 152 -8.65 -12.31 17.35
N LEU A 153 -7.95 -11.69 16.40
CA LEU A 153 -7.44 -10.34 16.55
C LEU A 153 -8.11 -9.43 15.52
N ILE A 154 -8.45 -8.22 15.94
CA ILE A 154 -9.31 -7.31 15.18
C ILE A 154 -8.68 -5.92 15.18
N ASN A 155 -8.48 -5.39 13.99
CA ASN A 155 -8.14 -3.99 13.76
C ASN A 155 -9.15 -3.34 12.81
N ASP A 156 -8.85 -2.18 12.24
CA ASP A 156 -9.83 -1.43 11.45
C ASP A 156 -10.11 -2.08 10.09
N ASN A 157 -9.12 -2.78 9.53
CA ASN A 157 -9.19 -3.34 8.18
C ASN A 157 -9.26 -4.87 8.10
N MET A 158 -8.93 -5.61 9.15
CA MET A 158 -8.78 -7.06 9.13
C MET A 158 -9.38 -7.76 10.35
N TYR A 159 -9.83 -8.99 10.10
CA TYR A 159 -9.98 -10.04 11.11
C TYR A 159 -8.80 -11.00 10.95
N LEU A 160 -7.98 -11.21 11.98
CA LEU A 160 -6.91 -12.19 11.98
C LEU A 160 -7.30 -13.39 12.85
N VAL A 161 -7.33 -14.57 12.26
CA VAL A 161 -7.60 -15.83 12.95
C VAL A 161 -6.33 -16.63 13.02
N TRP A 162 -5.77 -16.73 14.20
CA TRP A 162 -4.58 -17.53 14.48
C TRP A 162 -4.94 -18.71 15.37
N THR A 163 -4.09 -19.74 15.34
CA THR A 163 -4.11 -20.76 16.39
C THR A 163 -3.90 -20.09 17.75
N ARG A 164 -4.56 -20.61 18.78
CA ARG A 164 -4.38 -20.12 20.15
C ARG A 164 -2.92 -20.22 20.59
N THR A 165 -2.21 -21.27 20.16
CA THR A 165 -0.78 -21.45 20.43
C THR A 165 0.06 -20.29 19.91
N ARG A 166 -0.17 -19.86 18.66
CA ARG A 166 0.53 -18.72 18.08
C ARG A 166 0.16 -17.42 18.78
N ALA A 167 -1.13 -17.19 18.98
CA ALA A 167 -1.65 -16.03 19.67
C ALA A 167 -1.09 -15.88 21.10
N ALA A 168 -0.83 -17.00 21.79
CA ALA A 168 -0.22 -17.00 23.12
C ALA A 168 1.25 -16.54 23.15
N ASN A 169 1.94 -16.52 22.00
CA ASN A 169 3.30 -16.00 21.88
C ASN A 169 3.36 -14.49 21.66
N MET A 170 2.21 -13.80 21.63
CA MET A 170 2.14 -12.36 21.39
C MET A 170 1.66 -11.63 22.64
N THR A 171 2.45 -10.66 23.10
CA THR A 171 2.04 -9.75 24.17
C THR A 171 0.97 -8.77 23.67
N GLU A 172 0.27 -8.05 24.57
CA GLU A 172 -0.63 -6.98 24.15
C GLU A 172 0.11 -5.90 23.33
N THR A 173 1.35 -5.61 23.68
CA THR A 173 2.20 -4.66 22.94
C THR A 173 2.48 -5.15 21.53
N ASP A 174 2.86 -6.41 21.36
CA ASP A 174 3.15 -6.99 20.04
C ASP A 174 1.90 -7.03 19.16
N ALA A 175 0.77 -7.50 19.72
CA ALA A 175 -0.50 -7.55 19.02
C ALA A 175 -0.95 -6.15 18.59
N ASN A 176 -0.88 -5.16 19.47
CA ASN A 176 -1.18 -3.77 19.11
C ASN A 176 -0.26 -3.25 18.01
N PHE A 177 1.04 -3.48 18.12
CA PHE A 177 2.01 -3.02 17.14
C PHE A 177 1.73 -3.61 15.75
N VAL A 178 1.54 -4.93 15.66
CA VAL A 178 1.23 -5.62 14.39
C VAL A 178 -0.06 -5.09 13.79
N LEU A 179 -1.14 -5.03 14.57
CA LEU A 179 -2.44 -4.55 14.10
C LEU A 179 -2.42 -3.08 13.67
N GLN A 180 -1.67 -2.23 14.36
CA GLN A 180 -1.45 -0.83 13.95
C GLN A 180 -0.67 -0.75 12.63
N LYS A 181 0.36 -1.57 12.45
CA LYS A 181 1.14 -1.59 11.20
C LYS A 181 0.30 -2.07 10.01
N ILE A 182 -0.56 -3.08 10.21
CA ILE A 182 -1.52 -3.52 9.19
C ILE A 182 -2.44 -2.36 8.79
N ASP A 183 -3.00 -1.61 9.75
CA ASP A 183 -3.86 -0.48 9.41
C ASP A 183 -3.11 0.65 8.69
N ILE A 184 -1.83 0.89 9.04
CA ILE A 184 -1.00 1.85 8.30
C ILE A 184 -0.74 1.35 6.87
N GLY A 185 -0.32 0.10 6.69
CA GLY A 185 -0.02 -0.47 5.38
C GLY A 185 -1.25 -0.47 4.45
N ILE A 186 -2.41 -0.86 4.98
CA ILE A 186 -3.67 -0.84 4.23
C ILE A 186 -4.14 0.60 3.99
N ASN A 187 -4.28 1.45 5.02
CA ASN A 187 -4.88 2.77 4.84
C ASN A 187 -3.98 3.76 4.12
N GLN A 188 -2.70 3.83 4.50
CA GLN A 188 -1.74 4.82 3.98
C GLN A 188 -0.93 4.28 2.79
N GLY A 189 -0.97 2.98 2.53
CA GLY A 189 -0.34 2.33 1.38
C GLY A 189 -1.35 1.91 0.33
N GLU A 190 -2.01 0.78 0.55
CA GLU A 190 -2.85 0.11 -0.46
C GLU A 190 -4.13 0.90 -0.80
N ASN A 191 -4.94 1.26 0.19
CA ASN A 191 -6.13 2.09 -0.01
C ASN A 191 -5.77 3.46 -0.61
N TYR A 192 -4.67 4.05 -0.13
CA TYR A 192 -4.17 5.33 -0.62
C TYR A 192 -3.78 5.25 -2.11
N ILE A 193 -2.96 4.28 -2.52
CA ILE A 193 -2.56 4.15 -3.94
C ILE A 193 -3.73 3.71 -4.84
N SER A 194 -4.71 3.01 -4.27
CA SER A 194 -6.00 2.70 -4.91
C SER A 194 -6.95 3.90 -4.98
N GLY A 195 -6.59 5.07 -4.44
CA GLY A 195 -7.40 6.27 -4.53
C GLY A 195 -8.72 6.21 -3.75
N PHE A 196 -8.74 5.49 -2.62
CA PHE A 196 -9.86 5.52 -1.68
C PHE A 196 -9.75 6.71 -0.71
N ASP A 197 -10.10 7.91 -1.19
CA ASP A 197 -10.01 9.16 -0.43
C ASP A 197 -11.37 9.73 0.03
N GLY A 198 -12.47 9.01 -0.24
CA GLY A 198 -13.82 9.42 0.12
C GLY A 198 -14.37 10.60 -0.69
N SER A 199 -13.72 10.99 -1.79
CA SER A 199 -14.18 12.12 -2.62
C SER A 199 -15.53 11.87 -3.33
N THR A 200 -15.92 10.60 -3.52
CA THR A 200 -17.22 10.17 -4.02
C THR A 200 -17.64 8.87 -3.31
N ALA A 201 -18.89 8.43 -3.50
CA ALA A 201 -19.35 7.15 -2.96
C ALA A 201 -18.54 5.94 -3.48
N ASP A 202 -18.10 5.94 -4.74
CA ASP A 202 -17.22 4.90 -5.28
C ASP A 202 -15.78 5.02 -4.70
N HIS A 203 -15.36 6.19 -4.21
CA HIS A 203 -14.01 6.40 -3.66
C HIS A 203 -13.93 6.21 -2.15
N VAL A 204 -15.00 5.75 -1.48
CA VAL A 204 -14.94 5.30 -0.09
C VAL A 204 -14.27 3.91 -0.04
N PRO A 205 -13.34 3.64 0.90
CA PRO A 205 -12.79 2.30 1.12
C PRO A 205 -13.88 1.24 1.30
N PRO A 206 -13.61 -0.04 0.99
CA PRO A 206 -14.58 -1.10 1.24
C PRO A 206 -15.05 -1.13 2.69
N VAL A 207 -16.35 -1.32 2.92
CA VAL A 207 -16.95 -1.35 4.28
C VAL A 207 -16.64 -2.63 5.06
N HIS A 208 -16.21 -3.67 4.34
CA HIS A 208 -15.87 -4.97 4.90
C HIS A 208 -14.43 -4.98 5.44
N LYS A 209 -14.07 -6.05 6.16
CA LYS A 209 -12.68 -6.32 6.55
C LYS A 209 -12.12 -7.47 5.72
N ILE A 210 -10.81 -7.58 5.60
CA ILE A 210 -10.16 -8.77 5.02
C ILE A 210 -9.99 -9.81 6.13
N LEU A 211 -10.33 -11.08 5.86
CA LEU A 211 -10.01 -12.17 6.77
C LEU A 211 -8.56 -12.65 6.52
N GLY A 212 -7.64 -12.43 7.45
CA GLY A 212 -6.36 -13.11 7.47
C GLY A 212 -6.46 -14.39 8.31
N VAL A 213 -6.02 -15.53 7.78
CA VAL A 213 -6.16 -16.82 8.46
C VAL A 213 -4.87 -17.62 8.46
N GLU A 214 -4.45 -18.10 9.64
CA GLU A 214 -3.45 -19.16 9.74
C GLU A 214 -4.05 -20.46 9.19
N SER A 215 -3.51 -21.00 8.10
CA SER A 215 -4.07 -22.16 7.42
C SER A 215 -3.22 -23.41 7.66
N ASN A 216 -3.86 -24.54 7.97
CA ASN A 216 -3.19 -25.85 8.03
C ASN A 216 -3.12 -26.56 6.67
N LYS A 217 -3.48 -25.88 5.57
CA LYS A 217 -3.43 -26.44 4.22
C LYS A 217 -1.96 -26.70 3.83
N PRO A 218 -1.59 -27.93 3.41
CA PRO A 218 -0.23 -28.22 3.00
C PRO A 218 0.09 -27.59 1.64
N GLY A 219 1.37 -27.27 1.42
CA GLY A 219 1.87 -26.82 0.11
C GLY A 219 1.49 -25.40 -0.30
N ILE A 220 1.01 -24.58 0.63
CA ILE A 220 0.82 -23.14 0.41
C ILE A 220 1.84 -22.34 1.22
N TRP A 221 2.12 -21.12 0.77
CA TRP A 221 2.92 -20.16 1.54
C TRP A 221 2.06 -18.97 1.95
N GLY A 222 1.62 -18.18 0.97
CA GLY A 222 0.52 -17.22 1.06
C GLY A 222 -0.46 -17.45 -0.09
N VAL A 223 -1.75 -17.22 0.13
CA VAL A 223 -2.76 -17.21 -0.95
C VAL A 223 -3.87 -16.23 -0.62
N ALA A 224 -4.15 -15.30 -1.54
CA ALA A 224 -5.34 -14.47 -1.51
C ALA A 224 -6.47 -15.01 -2.40
N THR A 225 -7.71 -14.92 -1.93
CA THR A 225 -8.91 -15.37 -2.65
C THR A 225 -10.16 -14.77 -1.98
N TRP A 226 -11.36 -15.01 -2.51
CA TRP A 226 -12.59 -14.38 -2.03
C TRP A 226 -12.73 -14.43 -0.50
N TYR A 227 -12.98 -13.28 0.11
CA TYR A 227 -13.08 -13.02 1.55
C TYR A 227 -11.76 -12.99 2.32
N ARG A 228 -10.76 -13.81 1.96
CA ARG A 228 -9.63 -14.14 2.85
C ARG A 228 -8.26 -14.18 2.19
N VAL A 229 -7.26 -13.96 3.03
CA VAL A 229 -5.86 -14.27 2.79
C VAL A 229 -5.44 -15.40 3.72
N LEU A 230 -4.87 -16.45 3.15
CA LEU A 230 -4.35 -17.61 3.85
C LEU A 230 -2.86 -17.41 4.07
N PHE A 231 -2.40 -17.68 5.29
CA PHE A 231 -0.99 -17.67 5.65
C PHE A 231 -0.58 -19.03 6.21
N ALA A 232 0.47 -19.63 5.65
CA ALA A 232 1.13 -20.78 6.27
C ALA A 232 1.79 -20.34 7.60
N PRO A 233 1.94 -21.23 8.59
CA PRO A 233 2.54 -20.86 9.88
C PRO A 233 3.91 -20.16 9.76
N GLY A 234 4.84 -20.74 8.98
CA GLY A 234 6.17 -20.13 8.76
C GLY A 234 6.11 -18.78 8.05
N PHE A 235 5.09 -18.56 7.20
CA PHE A 235 4.91 -17.29 6.52
C PHE A 235 4.46 -16.18 7.46
N ILE A 236 3.61 -16.51 8.45
CA ILE A 236 3.22 -15.56 9.49
C ILE A 236 4.45 -15.12 10.29
N ASP A 237 5.33 -16.05 10.63
CA ASP A 237 6.57 -15.73 11.35
C ASP A 237 7.46 -14.78 10.53
N GLU A 238 7.57 -15.02 9.22
CA GLU A 238 8.38 -14.19 8.31
C GLU A 238 7.75 -12.83 7.96
N GLY A 239 6.42 -12.72 7.96
CA GLY A 239 5.72 -11.56 7.38
C GLY A 239 4.83 -10.77 8.33
N ILE A 240 4.28 -11.38 9.38
CA ILE A 240 3.21 -10.80 10.22
C ILE A 240 3.52 -11.03 11.70
N SER A 241 4.71 -10.61 12.13
CA SER A 241 5.08 -10.51 13.54
C SER A 241 5.55 -9.08 13.88
N ALA A 242 5.65 -8.76 15.17
CA ALA A 242 6.17 -7.45 15.58
C ALA A 242 7.62 -7.20 15.09
N ALA A 243 8.42 -8.26 14.97
CA ALA A 243 9.78 -8.18 14.46
C ALA A 243 9.84 -8.00 12.93
N THR A 244 8.88 -8.59 12.20
CA THR A 244 9.00 -8.79 10.75
C THR A 244 8.06 -7.93 9.92
N ILE A 245 6.91 -7.49 10.43
CA ILE A 245 5.90 -6.76 9.65
C ILE A 245 6.46 -5.49 8.97
N VAL A 246 7.46 -4.84 9.58
CA VAL A 246 8.14 -3.67 9.01
C VAL A 246 9.32 -4.06 8.12
N ASN A 247 10.17 -4.98 8.57
CA ASN A 247 11.48 -5.21 7.97
C ASN A 247 11.49 -6.30 6.88
N SER A 248 10.53 -7.24 6.93
CA SER A 248 10.45 -8.42 6.08
C SER A 248 9.01 -8.73 5.62
N GLY A 249 8.07 -7.81 5.82
CA GLY A 249 6.63 -8.02 5.62
C GLY A 249 6.15 -8.19 4.19
N TRP A 250 7.03 -8.17 3.18
CA TRP A 250 6.66 -8.16 1.75
C TRP A 250 5.58 -9.17 1.40
N GLY A 251 5.75 -10.42 1.84
CA GLY A 251 4.80 -11.47 1.48
C GLY A 251 3.40 -11.19 2.03
N ALA A 252 3.30 -10.71 3.27
CA ALA A 252 2.00 -10.34 3.84
C ALA A 252 1.33 -9.23 3.03
N TRP A 253 2.08 -8.17 2.71
CA TRP A 253 1.61 -7.06 1.89
C TRP A 253 1.27 -7.48 0.46
N HIS A 254 2.00 -8.45 -0.09
CA HIS A 254 1.70 -9.04 -1.39
C HIS A 254 0.34 -9.75 -1.38
N GLU A 255 0.09 -10.61 -0.41
CA GLU A 255 -1.21 -11.29 -0.35
C GLU A 255 -2.38 -10.33 -0.05
N ILE A 256 -2.18 -9.33 0.80
CA ILE A 256 -3.19 -8.29 1.05
C ILE A 256 -3.40 -7.45 -0.23
N GLY A 257 -2.33 -7.16 -0.97
CA GLY A 257 -2.36 -6.44 -2.24
C GLY A 257 -3.23 -7.12 -3.32
N HIS A 258 -3.33 -8.45 -3.33
CA HIS A 258 -4.24 -9.15 -4.23
C HIS A 258 -5.71 -8.76 -3.99
N MET A 259 -6.05 -8.37 -2.76
CA MET A 259 -7.39 -7.88 -2.40
C MET A 259 -7.67 -6.47 -2.95
N HIS A 260 -6.65 -5.76 -3.45
CA HIS A 260 -6.74 -4.41 -4.02
C HIS A 260 -6.57 -4.37 -5.55
N GLN A 261 -6.10 -5.45 -6.16
CA GLN A 261 -5.95 -5.52 -7.62
C GLN A 261 -7.24 -5.20 -8.37
N GLN A 262 -7.13 -4.44 -9.47
CA GLN A 262 -8.27 -4.14 -10.32
C GLN A 262 -8.23 -4.97 -11.62
N PRO A 263 -9.24 -5.80 -11.90
CA PRO A 263 -9.30 -6.61 -13.12
C PRO A 263 -9.28 -5.80 -14.43
N ALA A 264 -9.58 -4.51 -14.34
CA ALA A 264 -9.66 -3.60 -15.49
C ALA A 264 -8.32 -3.42 -16.24
N TRP A 265 -7.19 -3.57 -15.55
CA TRP A 265 -5.85 -3.41 -16.14
C TRP A 265 -4.87 -4.50 -15.68
N THR A 266 -5.39 -5.60 -15.12
CA THR A 266 -4.64 -6.82 -14.82
C THR A 266 -5.03 -7.90 -15.83
N TRP A 267 -4.26 -8.03 -16.91
CA TRP A 267 -4.43 -9.10 -17.91
C TRP A 267 -3.67 -10.38 -17.51
N SER A 268 -3.83 -11.46 -18.29
CA SER A 268 -3.17 -12.74 -18.02
C SER A 268 -1.65 -12.58 -17.87
N GLY A 269 -1.09 -13.23 -16.85
CA GLY A 269 0.33 -13.11 -16.48
C GLY A 269 0.68 -11.90 -15.62
N LEU A 270 -0.29 -11.03 -15.26
CA LEU A 270 -0.07 -9.87 -14.38
C LEU A 270 -0.57 -10.02 -12.94
N GLY A 271 -1.16 -11.17 -12.58
CA GLY A 271 -1.62 -11.46 -11.22
C GLY A 271 -0.50 -11.22 -10.20
N GLU A 272 0.64 -11.88 -10.41
CA GLU A 272 1.86 -11.75 -9.59
C GLU A 272 2.68 -10.48 -9.86
N VAL A 273 2.25 -9.63 -10.80
CA VAL A 273 2.97 -8.41 -11.20
C VAL A 273 2.31 -7.20 -10.55
N THR A 274 1.06 -6.93 -10.92
CA THR A 274 0.35 -5.70 -10.53
C THR A 274 0.04 -5.65 -9.03
N VAL A 275 -0.04 -6.81 -8.37
CA VAL A 275 -0.14 -6.91 -6.91
C VAL A 275 0.99 -6.16 -6.19
N ASN A 276 2.19 -6.18 -6.77
CA ASN A 276 3.36 -5.59 -6.13
C ASN A 276 3.38 -4.05 -6.18
N ILE A 277 2.44 -3.42 -6.90
CA ILE A 277 2.22 -1.96 -6.81
C ILE A 277 1.71 -1.60 -5.41
N TYR A 278 0.77 -2.41 -4.89
CA TYR A 278 0.20 -2.25 -3.54
C TYR A 278 1.23 -2.63 -2.48
N THR A 279 1.96 -3.73 -2.69
CA THR A 279 3.05 -4.15 -1.80
C THR A 279 4.09 -3.05 -1.59
N LEU A 280 4.58 -2.45 -2.68
CA LEU A 280 5.53 -1.35 -2.61
C LEU A 280 4.93 -0.11 -1.91
N ALA A 281 3.64 0.17 -2.10
CA ALA A 281 2.96 1.27 -1.43
C ALA A 281 2.81 1.03 0.09
N ALA A 282 2.41 -0.17 0.49
CA ALA A 282 2.31 -0.59 1.88
C ALA A 282 3.66 -0.48 2.59
N GLU A 283 4.72 -1.02 2.00
CA GLU A 283 6.07 -0.94 2.58
C GLU A 283 6.58 0.49 2.71
N ARG A 284 6.32 1.36 1.73
CA ARG A 284 6.64 2.80 1.86
C ARG A 284 5.89 3.44 3.02
N ALA A 285 4.62 3.10 3.21
CA ALA A 285 3.78 3.68 4.27
C ALA A 285 4.22 3.25 5.67
N ILE A 286 4.58 1.98 5.85
CA ILE A 286 4.99 1.43 7.15
C ILE A 286 6.47 1.71 7.50
N GLY A 287 7.23 2.30 6.57
CA GLY A 287 8.66 2.58 6.73
C GLY A 287 9.54 1.36 6.54
N GLY A 288 9.09 0.37 5.76
CA GLY A 288 9.83 -0.84 5.45
C GLY A 288 10.91 -0.65 4.37
N ASN A 289 11.82 -1.62 4.28
CA ASN A 289 13.00 -1.56 3.41
C ASN A 289 12.77 -2.08 1.97
N GLY A 290 11.56 -2.54 1.61
CA GLY A 290 11.37 -3.34 0.39
C GLY A 290 11.35 -2.58 -0.94
N VAL A 291 11.54 -1.25 -0.94
CA VAL A 291 12.07 -0.49 -2.09
C VAL A 291 13.39 -1.04 -2.63
N ASN A 292 14.05 -1.96 -1.93
CA ASN A 292 15.24 -2.66 -2.39
C ASN A 292 14.97 -3.82 -3.38
N ARG A 293 13.72 -4.29 -3.57
CA ARG A 293 13.45 -5.46 -4.44
C ARG A 293 13.51 -5.18 -5.94
N LEU A 294 13.32 -3.93 -6.35
CA LEU A 294 13.42 -3.51 -7.75
C LEU A 294 14.82 -3.04 -8.15
N LYS A 295 15.81 -3.26 -7.28
CA LYS A 295 17.21 -2.87 -7.47
C LYS A 295 18.06 -4.02 -8.00
N GLY A 296 19.29 -3.71 -8.41
CA GLY A 296 20.30 -4.71 -8.74
C GLY A 296 19.91 -5.56 -9.96
N SER A 297 19.83 -6.89 -9.78
CA SER A 297 19.60 -7.82 -10.89
C SER A 297 18.27 -7.58 -11.61
N ILE A 298 17.20 -7.22 -10.88
CA ILE A 298 15.90 -6.91 -11.47
C ILE A 298 16.00 -5.70 -12.39
N THR A 299 16.62 -4.61 -11.92
CA THR A 299 16.85 -3.41 -12.73
C THR A 299 17.68 -3.74 -13.96
N ASN A 300 18.76 -4.48 -13.81
CA ASN A 300 19.66 -4.85 -14.90
C ASN A 300 18.95 -5.71 -15.95
N ASN A 301 18.11 -6.65 -15.52
CA ASN A 301 17.32 -7.50 -16.41
C ASN A 301 16.27 -6.69 -17.18
N ALA A 302 15.58 -5.76 -16.51
CA ALA A 302 14.63 -4.85 -17.15
C ALA A 302 15.29 -3.94 -18.18
N LEU A 303 16.43 -3.32 -17.84
CA LEU A 303 17.19 -2.46 -18.75
C LEU A 303 17.76 -3.25 -19.94
N SER A 304 18.22 -4.49 -19.71
CA SER A 304 18.69 -5.38 -20.77
C SER A 304 17.55 -5.77 -21.72
N TYR A 305 16.37 -6.08 -21.16
CA TYR A 305 15.17 -6.31 -21.95
C TYR A 305 14.83 -5.10 -22.81
N LEU A 306 14.80 -3.89 -22.23
CA LEU A 306 14.53 -2.63 -22.92
C LEU A 306 15.54 -2.30 -24.03
N ALA A 307 16.82 -2.64 -23.83
CA ALA A 307 17.89 -2.46 -24.80
C ALA A 307 17.91 -3.52 -25.92
N SER A 308 17.25 -4.67 -25.71
CA SER A 308 17.22 -5.75 -26.70
C SER A 308 16.62 -5.29 -28.03
N THR A 309 17.29 -5.67 -29.13
CA THR A 309 16.87 -5.46 -30.51
C THR A 309 16.20 -6.70 -31.12
N ASP A 310 15.88 -7.72 -30.30
CA ASP A 310 15.18 -8.92 -30.77
C ASP A 310 13.80 -8.54 -31.36
N PRO A 311 13.54 -8.84 -32.65
CA PRO A 311 12.25 -8.53 -33.27
C PRO A 311 11.09 -9.34 -32.68
N ASN A 312 11.36 -10.45 -31.98
CA ASN A 312 10.35 -11.30 -31.34
C ASN A 312 10.09 -10.94 -29.88
N LYS A 313 10.67 -9.83 -29.41
CA LYS A 313 10.47 -9.33 -28.05
C LYS A 313 8.98 -9.15 -27.76
N ASN A 314 8.52 -9.69 -26.64
CA ASN A 314 7.12 -9.69 -26.25
C ASN A 314 7.01 -9.56 -24.73
N PHE A 315 6.25 -8.57 -24.24
CA PHE A 315 6.06 -8.34 -22.80
C PHE A 315 5.41 -9.53 -22.09
N ASN A 316 4.48 -10.20 -22.77
CA ASN A 316 3.71 -11.33 -22.24
C ASN A 316 4.41 -12.68 -22.48
N ALA A 317 5.68 -12.70 -22.90
CA ALA A 317 6.40 -13.95 -23.12
C ALA A 317 6.49 -14.77 -21.82
N THR A 318 6.17 -16.06 -21.91
CA THR A 318 6.16 -17.01 -20.78
C THR A 318 7.53 -17.66 -20.52
N SER A 319 8.59 -17.12 -21.14
CA SER A 319 9.97 -17.57 -21.02
C SER A 319 10.93 -16.38 -21.03
N GLY A 320 12.20 -16.64 -20.69
CA GLY A 320 13.23 -15.61 -20.59
C GLY A 320 13.07 -14.71 -19.35
N THR A 321 13.92 -13.69 -19.25
CA THR A 321 13.97 -12.78 -18.09
C THR A 321 12.69 -11.97 -17.90
N ILE A 322 11.96 -11.69 -18.97
CA ILE A 322 10.67 -10.97 -18.91
C ILE A 322 9.56 -11.79 -18.26
N ASN A 323 9.73 -13.11 -18.09
CA ASN A 323 8.75 -13.92 -17.35
C ASN A 323 8.87 -13.79 -15.83
N ASP A 324 9.90 -13.11 -15.33
CA ASP A 324 10.00 -12.73 -13.92
C ASP A 324 8.97 -11.61 -13.60
N PRO A 325 8.07 -11.81 -12.62
CA PRO A 325 7.08 -10.79 -12.26
C PRO A 325 7.69 -9.44 -11.86
N PHE A 326 8.87 -9.43 -11.27
CA PHE A 326 9.56 -8.19 -10.87
C PHE A 326 10.15 -7.45 -12.08
N VAL A 327 10.58 -8.18 -13.12
CA VAL A 327 11.02 -7.56 -14.37
C VAL A 327 9.83 -6.93 -15.09
N ARG A 328 8.65 -7.58 -15.11
CA ARG A 328 7.42 -6.95 -15.64
C ARG A 328 6.95 -5.78 -14.79
N LEU A 329 7.10 -5.87 -13.46
CA LEU A 329 6.74 -4.81 -12.53
C LEU A 329 7.50 -3.52 -12.82
N MET A 330 8.73 -3.59 -13.35
CA MET A 330 9.51 -2.41 -13.72
C MET A 330 8.79 -1.49 -14.73
N MET A 331 7.96 -2.02 -15.64
CA MET A 331 7.15 -1.15 -16.52
C MET A 331 6.19 -0.28 -15.70
N PHE A 332 5.50 -0.88 -14.73
CA PHE A 332 4.57 -0.17 -13.86
C PHE A 332 5.32 0.78 -12.91
N HIS A 333 6.43 0.32 -12.33
CA HIS A 333 7.28 1.14 -11.46
C HIS A 333 7.85 2.36 -12.19
N GLN A 334 8.24 2.23 -13.46
CA GLN A 334 8.71 3.35 -14.28
C GLN A 334 7.63 4.42 -14.51
N LEU A 335 6.36 4.01 -14.66
CA LEU A 335 5.23 4.95 -14.71
C LEU A 335 5.05 5.66 -13.35
N TRP A 336 5.19 4.93 -12.24
CA TRP A 336 5.19 5.53 -10.90
C TRP A 336 6.36 6.51 -10.72
N LEU A 337 7.57 6.15 -11.13
CA LEU A 337 8.75 7.02 -11.06
C LEU A 337 8.58 8.28 -11.91
N ALA A 338 7.92 8.18 -13.07
CA ALA A 338 7.69 9.31 -13.97
C ALA A 338 6.57 10.26 -13.51
N PHE A 339 5.50 9.73 -12.89
CA PHE A 339 4.25 10.46 -12.68
C PHE A 339 3.75 10.48 -11.22
N GLY A 340 4.43 9.77 -10.33
CA GLY A 340 4.13 9.66 -8.90
C GLY A 340 2.83 8.90 -8.59
N ASP A 341 2.44 8.90 -7.31
CA ASP A 341 1.23 8.21 -6.83
C ASP A 341 -0.04 8.64 -7.56
N SER A 342 -0.10 9.91 -7.98
CA SER A 342 -1.26 10.48 -8.66
C SER A 342 -1.65 9.70 -9.92
N PHE A 343 -0.68 9.09 -10.59
CA PHE A 343 -0.92 8.24 -11.75
C PHE A 343 -1.79 7.04 -11.38
N TYR A 344 -1.37 6.27 -10.38
CA TYR A 344 -2.11 5.08 -9.95
C TYR A 344 -3.42 5.45 -9.25
N ILE A 345 -3.44 6.49 -8.44
CA ILE A 345 -4.67 6.99 -7.80
C ILE A 345 -5.72 7.32 -8.87
N ASN A 346 -5.35 8.05 -9.92
CA ASN A 346 -6.27 8.41 -10.99
C ASN A 346 -6.65 7.21 -11.87
N LEU A 347 -5.71 6.29 -12.12
CA LEU A 347 -6.00 5.06 -12.86
C LEU A 347 -7.07 4.24 -12.13
N HIS A 348 -6.95 4.11 -10.81
CA HIS A 348 -7.90 3.38 -10.00
C HIS A 348 -9.27 4.03 -9.94
N LYS A 349 -9.32 5.34 -9.74
CA LYS A 349 -10.58 6.08 -9.70
C LYS A 349 -11.31 6.01 -11.04
N GLN A 350 -10.60 6.23 -12.15
CA GLN A 350 -11.22 6.18 -13.48
C GLN A 350 -11.73 4.78 -13.83
N SER A 351 -10.94 3.73 -13.61
CA SER A 351 -11.38 2.35 -13.87
C SER A 351 -12.56 1.93 -12.98
N ARG A 352 -12.59 2.39 -11.73
CA ARG A 352 -13.68 2.13 -10.79
C ARG A 352 -14.97 2.80 -11.22
N ILE A 353 -14.91 4.02 -11.75
CA ILE A 353 -16.10 4.74 -12.25
C ILE A 353 -16.58 4.12 -13.56
N GLU A 354 -15.66 3.85 -14.49
CA GLU A 354 -15.99 3.38 -15.84
C GLU A 354 -16.46 1.93 -15.87
N LYS A 355 -16.02 1.11 -14.90
CA LYS A 355 -16.37 -0.32 -14.76
C LYS A 355 -16.29 -1.05 -16.10
N PRO A 356 -15.15 -0.99 -16.82
CA PRO A 356 -15.06 -1.56 -18.15
C PRO A 356 -15.27 -3.08 -18.07
N ALA A 357 -16.18 -3.58 -18.89
CA ALA A 357 -16.49 -5.00 -18.97
C ALA A 357 -15.56 -5.66 -20.01
N PHE A 358 -14.76 -6.61 -19.56
CA PHE A 358 -13.88 -7.40 -20.41
C PHE A 358 -14.23 -8.88 -20.26
N GLY A 359 -14.08 -9.67 -21.33
CA GLY A 359 -14.20 -11.12 -21.24
C GLY A 359 -13.06 -11.77 -20.44
N ASN A 360 -13.09 -13.09 -20.32
CA ASN A 360 -12.10 -13.86 -19.56
C ASN A 360 -10.66 -13.59 -20.05
N THR A 361 -9.70 -13.55 -19.13
CA THR A 361 -8.26 -13.40 -19.37
C THR A 361 -7.62 -14.61 -20.06
N ASP A 362 -8.29 -15.76 -20.15
CA ASP A 362 -7.78 -16.90 -20.93
C ASP A 362 -7.80 -16.63 -22.45
N ASP A 363 -8.63 -15.67 -22.89
CA ASP A 363 -8.72 -15.26 -24.28
C ASP A 363 -7.73 -14.11 -24.56
N PRO A 364 -6.73 -14.31 -25.46
CA PRO A 364 -5.79 -13.27 -25.87
C PRO A 364 -6.44 -11.98 -26.36
N ALA A 365 -7.62 -12.05 -27.01
CA ALA A 365 -8.33 -10.86 -27.49
C ALA A 365 -8.77 -9.98 -26.31
N ASN A 366 -9.27 -10.58 -25.23
CA ASN A 366 -9.65 -9.85 -24.03
C ASN A 366 -8.43 -9.27 -23.28
N ASN A 367 -7.26 -9.89 -23.41
CA ASN A 367 -6.01 -9.32 -22.88
C ASN A 367 -5.56 -8.11 -23.72
N ALA A 368 -5.66 -8.18 -25.05
CA ALA A 368 -5.33 -7.05 -25.94
C ALA A 368 -6.22 -5.83 -25.68
N VAL A 369 -7.53 -6.04 -25.43
CA VAL A 369 -8.45 -4.96 -25.07
C VAL A 369 -8.10 -4.33 -23.71
N ARG A 370 -7.70 -5.13 -22.71
CA ARG A 370 -7.20 -4.61 -21.42
C ARG A 370 -5.91 -3.81 -21.57
N MET A 371 -4.96 -4.29 -22.36
CA MET A 371 -3.72 -3.55 -22.65
C MET A 371 -4.03 -2.23 -23.34
N ARG A 372 -4.90 -2.23 -24.37
CA ARG A 372 -5.38 -0.99 -25.02
C ARG A 372 -5.99 -0.02 -24.00
N TYR A 373 -6.88 -0.51 -23.14
CA TYR A 373 -7.50 0.31 -22.09
C TYR A 373 -6.45 0.95 -21.17
N PHE A 374 -5.52 0.14 -20.65
CA PHE A 374 -4.42 0.62 -19.81
C PHE A 374 -3.54 1.66 -20.53
N MET A 375 -3.16 1.41 -21.78
CA MET A 375 -2.30 2.31 -22.56
C MET A 375 -2.95 3.67 -22.78
N LEU A 376 -4.23 3.70 -23.18
CA LEU A 376 -4.97 4.95 -23.37
C LEU A 376 -5.19 5.69 -22.05
N LYS A 377 -5.46 4.96 -20.96
CA LYS A 377 -5.59 5.56 -19.62
C LYS A 377 -4.29 6.18 -19.15
N ALA A 378 -3.18 5.46 -19.32
CA ALA A 378 -1.87 5.96 -18.95
C ALA A 378 -1.52 7.25 -19.70
N CYS A 379 -1.81 7.33 -21.00
CA CYS A 379 -1.58 8.54 -21.79
C CYS A 379 -2.45 9.72 -21.31
N ASN A 380 -3.75 9.50 -21.13
CA ASN A 380 -4.69 10.54 -20.66
C ASN A 380 -4.36 11.03 -19.25
N ILE A 381 -4.01 10.13 -18.33
CA ILE A 381 -3.69 10.48 -16.93
C ILE A 381 -2.35 11.23 -16.84
N SER A 382 -1.35 10.78 -17.59
CA SER A 382 -0.04 11.44 -17.60
C SER A 382 -0.04 12.74 -18.42
N GLY A 383 -1.01 12.92 -19.32
CA GLY A 383 -1.01 13.98 -20.32
C GLY A 383 0.14 13.85 -21.33
N LYS A 384 0.64 12.62 -21.56
CA LYS A 384 1.79 12.34 -22.43
C LYS A 384 1.48 11.25 -23.45
N ASP A 385 2.09 11.35 -24.62
CA ASP A 385 2.16 10.26 -25.58
C ASP A 385 3.18 9.20 -25.10
N LEU A 386 2.69 8.06 -24.62
CA LEU A 386 3.49 6.94 -24.13
C LEU A 386 3.73 5.86 -25.18
N SER A 387 3.48 6.12 -26.47
CA SER A 387 3.67 5.15 -27.55
C SER A 387 5.08 4.58 -27.58
N TYR A 388 6.09 5.44 -27.49
CA TYR A 388 7.49 5.01 -27.46
C TYR A 388 7.78 4.11 -26.25
N PHE A 389 7.26 4.47 -25.07
CA PHE A 389 7.41 3.69 -23.84
C PHE A 389 6.82 2.28 -23.99
N PHE A 390 5.59 2.16 -24.48
CA PHE A 390 4.94 0.86 -24.66
C PHE A 390 5.57 0.01 -25.76
N ARG A 391 6.07 0.62 -26.84
CA ARG A 391 6.84 -0.09 -27.88
C ARG A 391 8.15 -0.64 -27.34
N LYS A 392 8.85 0.13 -26.49
CA LYS A 392 10.08 -0.33 -25.83
C LYS A 392 9.82 -1.49 -24.88
N TRP A 393 8.69 -1.52 -24.19
CA TRP A 393 8.28 -2.69 -23.41
C TRP A 393 7.69 -3.82 -24.25
N ALA A 394 7.49 -3.61 -25.55
CA ALA A 394 6.96 -4.58 -26.51
C ALA A 394 5.61 -5.17 -26.07
N LEU A 395 4.66 -4.31 -25.69
CA LEU A 395 3.28 -4.74 -25.43
C LEU A 395 2.65 -5.33 -26.71
N PRO A 396 2.14 -6.58 -26.68
CA PRO A 396 1.62 -7.26 -27.85
C PRO A 396 0.20 -6.78 -28.19
N VAL A 397 0.11 -5.58 -28.77
CA VAL A 397 -1.13 -4.96 -29.26
C VAL A 397 -1.00 -4.61 -30.74
N ALA A 398 -2.13 -4.48 -31.42
CA ALA A 398 -2.18 -4.07 -32.82
C ALA A 398 -1.68 -2.62 -33.01
N GLN A 399 -1.18 -2.30 -34.21
CA GLN A 399 -0.73 -0.96 -34.57
C GLN A 399 -1.81 0.11 -34.36
N SER A 400 -3.09 -0.25 -34.57
CA SER A 400 -4.23 0.65 -34.37
C SER A 400 -4.29 1.26 -32.96
N VAL A 401 -3.81 0.57 -31.92
CA VAL A 401 -3.76 1.10 -30.55
C VAL A 401 -2.80 2.30 -30.45
N TYR A 402 -1.69 2.27 -31.20
CA TYR A 402 -0.76 3.40 -31.24
C TYR A 402 -1.28 4.55 -32.10
N ASP A 403 -2.03 4.24 -33.15
CA ASP A 403 -2.70 5.25 -33.97
C ASP A 403 -3.76 6.00 -33.13
N GLU A 404 -4.45 5.29 -32.24
CA GLU A 404 -5.35 5.88 -31.25
C GLU A 404 -4.62 6.77 -30.23
N ILE A 405 -3.44 6.38 -29.75
CA ILE A 405 -2.62 7.24 -28.87
C ILE A 405 -2.19 8.50 -29.61
N ALA A 406 -1.72 8.37 -30.85
CA ALA A 406 -1.31 9.51 -31.68
C ALA A 406 -2.49 10.49 -31.89
N ALA A 407 -3.71 9.97 -32.08
CA ALA A 407 -4.92 10.78 -32.22
C ALA A 407 -5.28 11.60 -30.96
N LEU A 408 -4.72 11.27 -29.78
CA LEU A 408 -4.87 12.10 -28.57
C LEU A 408 -4.11 13.43 -28.66
N ASN A 409 -3.17 13.58 -29.62
CA ASN A 409 -2.35 14.78 -29.83
C ASN A 409 -1.62 15.25 -28.56
N LEU A 410 -1.12 14.31 -27.76
CA LEU A 410 -0.40 14.59 -26.52
C LEU A 410 1.09 14.81 -26.79
N PRO A 411 1.77 15.67 -26.02
CA PRO A 411 3.22 15.82 -26.14
C PRO A 411 3.95 14.58 -25.63
N ALA A 412 5.10 14.26 -26.22
CA ALA A 412 5.98 13.23 -25.69
C ALA A 412 6.49 13.59 -24.27
N PRO A 413 6.84 12.61 -23.41
CA PRO A 413 7.56 12.85 -22.18
C PRO A 413 8.89 13.58 -22.43
N THR A 414 9.22 14.56 -21.60
CA THR A 414 10.51 15.27 -21.68
C THR A 414 11.68 14.38 -21.22
N VAL A 415 11.39 13.38 -20.39
CA VAL A 415 12.31 12.33 -19.98
C VAL A 415 11.70 10.99 -20.39
N ASP A 416 12.48 10.15 -21.05
CA ASP A 416 12.08 8.80 -21.43
C ASP A 416 11.82 7.94 -20.19
N PRO A 417 10.56 7.53 -19.90
CA PRO A 417 10.25 6.76 -18.71
C PRO A 417 10.93 5.38 -18.68
N THR A 418 11.36 4.85 -19.83
CA THR A 418 12.04 3.55 -19.89
C THR A 418 13.45 3.60 -19.30
N THR A 419 14.01 4.80 -19.11
CA THR A 419 15.35 4.98 -18.54
C THR A 419 15.35 4.98 -17.01
N LEU A 420 14.18 4.97 -16.37
CA LEU A 420 14.03 5.27 -14.95
C LEU A 420 14.17 4.03 -14.07
N THR A 421 14.86 4.23 -12.96
CA THR A 421 15.12 3.28 -11.88
C THR A 421 15.12 4.04 -10.55
N ASP A 422 15.06 3.33 -9.42
CA ASP A 422 15.17 3.96 -8.10
C ASP A 422 16.53 4.67 -7.87
N GLU A 423 17.56 4.29 -8.63
CA GLU A 423 18.91 4.86 -8.57
C GLU A 423 19.14 6.03 -9.54
N ASN A 424 18.28 6.26 -10.54
CA ASN A 424 18.53 7.30 -11.56
C ASN A 424 17.29 8.18 -11.85
N THR A 425 16.45 8.28 -10.84
CA THR A 425 15.07 8.76 -10.84
C THR A 425 14.82 9.97 -11.75
N ALA A 426 13.82 9.82 -12.62
CA ALA A 426 13.37 10.85 -13.55
C ALA A 426 13.08 12.15 -12.82
N GLY A 427 13.27 13.24 -13.55
CA GLY A 427 12.86 14.57 -13.12
C GLY A 427 14.02 15.43 -12.62
N ILE A 428 15.15 14.80 -12.25
CA ILE A 428 16.41 15.50 -11.96
C ILE A 428 17.33 15.42 -13.19
N GLU A 429 17.18 16.40 -14.07
CA GLU A 429 18.08 16.63 -15.19
C GLU A 429 19.46 17.02 -14.67
N ASN A 430 20.49 16.33 -15.17
CA ASN A 430 21.86 16.59 -14.75
C ASN A 430 22.25 18.02 -15.09
N SER A 431 22.75 18.74 -14.08
CA SER A 431 23.15 20.15 -14.18
C SER A 431 22.02 21.12 -14.51
N ALA A 432 20.74 20.72 -14.40
CA ALA A 432 19.62 21.64 -14.50
C ALA A 432 19.40 22.42 -13.19
N ARG A 433 18.71 23.55 -13.32
CA ARG A 433 18.40 24.50 -12.24
C ARG A 433 17.06 24.17 -11.61
N TYR A 434 16.99 24.22 -10.28
CA TYR A 434 15.82 23.86 -9.50
C TYR A 434 15.58 24.83 -8.35
N LYS A 435 14.32 25.05 -8.01
CA LYS A 435 13.90 25.45 -6.68
C LYS A 435 13.60 24.20 -5.86
N ILE A 436 14.09 24.16 -4.62
CA ILE A 436 13.89 23.05 -3.69
C ILE A 436 12.85 23.50 -2.65
N ILE A 437 11.59 23.13 -2.86
CA ILE A 437 10.44 23.62 -2.08
C ILE A 437 10.10 22.64 -0.98
N SER A 438 9.93 23.11 0.25
CA SER A 438 9.51 22.28 1.38
C SER A 438 8.05 21.85 1.24
N VAL A 439 7.77 20.57 1.54
CA VAL A 439 6.41 20.03 1.54
C VAL A 439 5.64 20.43 2.81
N VAL A 440 6.28 21.00 3.83
CA VAL A 440 5.62 21.46 5.07
C VAL A 440 4.49 22.44 4.77
N ASN A 441 4.70 23.38 3.85
CA ASN A 441 3.70 24.37 3.44
C ASN A 441 3.58 24.55 1.92
N ASN A 442 4.28 23.72 1.13
CA ASN A 442 4.27 23.72 -0.33
C ASN A 442 4.65 25.07 -0.99
N SER A 443 5.30 25.98 -0.28
CA SER A 443 5.57 27.35 -0.77
C SER A 443 6.94 27.90 -0.36
N SER A 444 7.40 27.61 0.87
CA SER A 444 8.73 27.99 1.31
C SER A 444 9.79 27.04 0.74
N LEU A 445 11.01 27.53 0.56
CA LEU A 445 12.07 26.81 -0.16
C LEU A 445 13.43 26.99 0.51
N LEU A 446 14.42 26.19 0.10
CA LEU A 446 15.81 26.34 0.52
C LEU A 446 16.41 27.64 -0.03
N ASP A 447 16.84 28.50 0.88
CA ASP A 447 17.40 29.81 0.60
C ASP A 447 18.80 29.94 1.19
N LEU A 448 19.74 30.39 0.36
CA LEU A 448 21.04 30.87 0.82
C LEU A 448 20.90 32.30 1.36
N ASN A 449 20.89 32.40 2.69
CA ASN A 449 20.49 33.64 3.37
C ASN A 449 21.36 34.83 2.94
N GLY A 450 20.70 35.92 2.51
CA GLY A 450 21.35 37.16 2.07
C GLY A 450 22.19 37.01 0.80
N SER A 451 22.06 35.91 0.05
CA SER A 451 22.94 35.57 -1.08
C SER A 451 24.43 35.48 -0.69
N ASN A 452 24.73 35.21 0.58
CA ASN A 452 26.10 35.16 1.06
C ASN A 452 26.81 33.90 0.54
N THR A 453 27.84 34.07 -0.28
CA THR A 453 28.59 32.96 -0.91
C THR A 453 29.85 32.55 -0.13
N THR A 454 30.11 33.11 1.06
CA THR A 454 31.24 32.69 1.91
C THR A 454 31.09 31.24 2.38
N ASN A 455 32.20 30.51 2.55
CA ASN A 455 32.16 29.19 3.17
C ASN A 455 31.54 29.25 4.56
N GLY A 456 30.61 28.34 4.84
CA GLY A 456 29.88 28.29 6.11
C GLY A 456 28.61 29.16 6.16
N ALA A 457 28.28 29.85 5.06
CA ALA A 457 27.02 30.57 4.95
C ALA A 457 25.81 29.62 5.05
N ILE A 458 24.81 30.03 5.83
CA ILE A 458 23.69 29.19 6.23
C ILE A 458 22.65 29.06 5.12
N VAL A 459 22.14 27.84 4.95
CA VAL A 459 20.90 27.59 4.21
C VAL A 459 19.75 27.48 5.20
N SER A 460 18.68 28.22 4.93
CA SER A 460 17.49 28.26 5.77
C SER A 460 16.22 28.20 4.92
N LEU A 461 15.09 27.94 5.55
CA LEU A 461 13.80 27.98 4.89
C LEU A 461 13.37 29.44 4.73
N TRP A 462 12.93 29.82 3.53
CA TRP A 462 12.44 31.17 3.27
C TRP A 462 11.24 31.15 2.30
N SER A 463 10.38 32.15 2.41
CA SER A 463 9.29 32.39 1.47
C SER A 463 9.84 32.60 0.06
N ASN A 464 9.20 32.01 -0.94
CA ASN A 464 9.54 32.21 -2.35
C ASN A 464 9.35 33.69 -2.73
N ASN A 465 10.44 34.45 -2.79
CA ASN A 465 10.42 35.89 -3.03
C ASN A 465 10.95 36.25 -4.43
N ASN A 466 11.18 35.25 -5.29
CA ASN A 466 11.74 35.42 -6.64
C ASN A 466 12.85 36.49 -6.68
N PRO A 467 13.90 36.34 -5.86
CA PRO A 467 14.87 37.40 -5.71
C PRO A 467 15.62 37.58 -7.03
N THR A 468 16.06 38.81 -7.33
CA THR A 468 16.93 39.08 -8.48
C THR A 468 18.30 38.39 -8.32
N THR A 469 18.63 38.00 -7.09
CA THR A 469 19.78 37.19 -6.74
C THR A 469 19.43 35.70 -6.84
N ASN A 470 20.32 34.86 -7.37
CA ASN A 470 20.07 33.43 -7.57
C ASN A 470 20.14 32.59 -6.27
N ASN A 471 19.89 33.18 -5.10
CA ASN A 471 20.07 32.52 -3.79
C ASN A 471 18.99 31.50 -3.42
N GLN A 472 17.92 31.42 -4.22
CA GLN A 472 16.84 30.44 -4.09
C GLN A 472 16.88 29.34 -5.16
N VAL A 473 17.90 29.35 -6.02
CA VAL A 473 18.02 28.42 -7.15
C VAL A 473 19.27 27.57 -6.98
N TRP A 474 19.12 26.28 -7.25
CA TRP A 474 20.12 25.26 -7.02
C TRP A 474 20.34 24.43 -8.28
N ARG A 475 21.60 24.12 -8.60
CA ARG A 475 21.95 23.22 -9.70
C ARG A 475 22.17 21.82 -9.16
N LEU A 476 21.46 20.83 -9.68
CA LEU A 476 21.65 19.43 -9.27
C LEU A 476 22.60 18.75 -10.24
N LYS A 477 23.88 18.65 -9.86
CA LYS A 477 24.93 18.00 -10.66
C LYS A 477 25.15 16.58 -10.18
N ARG A 478 25.04 15.59 -11.08
CA ARG A 478 25.28 14.18 -10.74
C ARG A 478 26.71 13.97 -10.23
N SER A 479 26.83 13.18 -9.16
CA SER A 479 28.11 12.64 -8.70
C SER A 479 28.52 11.44 -9.58
N SER A 480 29.77 11.00 -9.44
CA SER A 480 30.24 9.73 -10.01
C SER A 480 29.58 8.51 -9.33
N THR A 481 29.05 8.69 -8.11
CA THR A 481 28.24 7.67 -7.42
C THR A 481 26.80 7.68 -7.94
N PRO A 482 26.25 6.55 -8.44
CA PRO A 482 24.86 6.48 -8.91
C PRO A 482 23.84 6.96 -7.86
N GLY A 483 22.81 7.70 -8.30
CA GLY A 483 21.74 8.23 -7.45
C GLY A 483 22.11 9.40 -6.55
N LYS A 484 23.34 9.91 -6.66
CA LYS A 484 23.84 10.99 -5.82
C LYS A 484 24.16 12.26 -6.59
N TYR A 485 24.02 13.39 -5.91
CA TYR A 485 24.09 14.72 -6.49
C TYR A 485 24.89 15.67 -5.60
N TYR A 486 25.61 16.58 -6.24
CA TYR A 486 26.04 17.84 -5.66
C TYR A 486 24.97 18.89 -5.94
N ILE A 487 24.49 19.56 -4.89
CA ILE A 487 23.47 20.62 -4.99
C ILE A 487 24.21 21.95 -4.96
N GLN A 488 24.58 22.47 -6.13
CA GLN A 488 25.38 23.69 -6.26
C GLN A 488 24.49 24.93 -6.11
N SER A 489 24.98 25.97 -5.44
CA SER A 489 24.28 27.25 -5.40
C SER A 489 24.37 27.95 -6.75
N GLU A 490 23.27 28.49 -7.28
CA GLU A 490 23.34 29.36 -8.47
C GLU A 490 23.87 30.76 -8.15
N ALA A 491 23.97 31.13 -6.87
CA ALA A 491 24.67 32.36 -6.46
C ALA A 491 26.21 32.22 -6.56
N ASP A 492 26.73 30.99 -6.42
CA ASP A 492 28.13 30.63 -6.70
C ASP A 492 28.24 29.11 -6.93
N THR A 493 28.39 28.72 -8.20
CA THR A 493 28.40 27.31 -8.62
C THR A 493 29.64 26.53 -8.16
N ALA A 494 30.66 27.21 -7.62
CA ALA A 494 31.78 26.56 -6.94
C ALA A 494 31.40 26.06 -5.53
N LYS A 495 30.27 26.53 -4.97
CA LYS A 495 29.76 26.16 -3.65
C LYS A 495 28.60 25.18 -3.74
N VAL A 496 28.55 24.24 -2.79
CA VAL A 496 27.55 23.16 -2.72
C VAL A 496 26.94 23.07 -1.33
N LEU A 497 25.72 22.55 -1.27
CA LEU A 497 25.01 22.21 -0.03
C LEU A 497 25.86 21.22 0.79
N ASN A 498 26.15 21.60 2.02
CA ASN A 498 27.11 20.93 2.89
C ASN A 498 26.52 20.70 4.29
N VAL A 499 26.73 19.51 4.84
CA VAL A 499 26.49 19.24 6.26
C VAL A 499 27.62 19.88 7.08
N ARG A 500 27.29 20.85 7.94
CA ARG A 500 28.28 21.60 8.71
C ARG A 500 29.25 20.68 9.46
N GLY A 501 30.55 20.92 9.23
CA GLY A 501 31.63 20.16 9.86
C GLY A 501 31.62 18.65 9.56
N ALA A 502 30.88 18.21 8.53
CA ALA A 502 30.63 16.79 8.25
C ALA A 502 30.06 16.01 9.45
N ALA A 503 29.40 16.69 10.39
CA ALA A 503 28.85 16.05 11.58
C ALA A 503 27.65 15.14 11.26
N THR A 504 27.36 14.21 12.16
CA THR A 504 26.28 13.21 12.01
C THR A 504 25.20 13.37 13.08
N ALA A 505 25.30 14.35 13.97
CA ALA A 505 24.32 14.59 15.04
C ALA A 505 22.99 15.12 14.48
N ASN A 506 21.87 14.75 15.12
CA ASN A 506 20.58 15.35 14.81
C ASN A 506 20.62 16.85 15.07
N GLY A 507 19.99 17.62 14.19
CA GLY A 507 20.03 19.07 14.27
C GLY A 507 21.33 19.68 13.76
N THR A 508 22.18 18.94 13.05
CA THR A 508 23.34 19.57 12.40
C THR A 508 22.88 20.49 11.27
N GLN A 509 23.30 21.74 11.32
CA GLN A 509 22.94 22.81 10.40
C GLN A 509 23.44 22.54 8.96
N ILE A 510 22.63 22.91 7.97
CA ILE A 510 23.07 22.97 6.57
C ILE A 510 23.65 24.33 6.23
N GLU A 511 24.75 24.29 5.49
CA GLU A 511 25.47 25.45 4.98
C GLU A 511 25.84 25.24 3.52
N ILE A 512 26.47 26.24 2.90
CA ILE A 512 27.22 26.04 1.66
C ILE A 512 28.72 26.01 1.95
N TRP A 513 29.45 25.22 1.17
CA TRP A 513 30.90 25.15 1.25
C TRP A 513 31.51 24.96 -0.13
N GLN A 514 32.79 25.30 -0.28
CA GLN A 514 33.57 25.00 -1.48
C GLN A 514 33.41 23.53 -1.86
N ASN A 515 33.07 23.23 -3.11
CA ASN A 515 32.97 21.85 -3.55
C ASN A 515 34.34 21.17 -3.50
N THR A 516 34.51 20.23 -2.58
CA THR A 516 35.72 19.42 -2.38
C THR A 516 35.49 17.95 -2.72
N GLY A 517 34.28 17.56 -3.12
CA GLY A 517 33.90 16.16 -3.32
C GLY A 517 33.73 15.37 -2.02
N SER A 518 33.63 16.04 -0.88
CA SER A 518 33.42 15.41 0.43
C SER A 518 32.07 14.67 0.49
N SER A 519 32.00 13.58 1.26
CA SER A 519 30.74 12.88 1.54
C SER A 519 29.70 13.74 2.25
N ALA A 520 30.10 14.81 2.93
CA ALA A 520 29.20 15.80 3.52
C ALA A 520 28.53 16.72 2.49
N GLN A 521 28.96 16.67 1.23
CA GLN A 521 28.48 17.48 0.11
C GLN A 521 27.75 16.64 -0.95
N GLU A 522 27.77 15.32 -0.79
CA GLU A 522 27.19 14.36 -1.72
C GLU A 522 25.86 13.84 -1.17
N TRP A 523 24.76 14.14 -1.87
CA TRP A 523 23.40 13.86 -1.43
C TRP A 523 22.75 12.79 -2.28
N LYS A 524 22.29 11.72 -1.65
CA LYS A 524 21.39 10.75 -2.27
C LYS A 524 20.00 11.36 -2.32
N ILE A 525 19.51 11.64 -3.52
CA ILE A 525 18.17 12.19 -3.73
C ILE A 525 17.26 11.04 -4.10
N THR A 526 16.34 10.69 -3.19
CA THR A 526 15.42 9.57 -3.35
C THR A 526 14.02 10.10 -3.57
N PRO A 527 13.32 9.76 -4.67
CA PRO A 527 11.95 10.15 -4.85
C PRO A 527 11.09 9.47 -3.79
N VAL A 528 10.12 10.23 -3.32
CA VAL A 528 9.08 9.76 -2.42
C VAL A 528 7.73 10.18 -2.99
N ALA A 529 6.67 9.65 -2.40
CA ALA A 529 5.28 9.93 -2.72
C ALA A 529 5.02 11.40 -3.13
N GLY A 530 4.18 11.60 -4.15
CA GLY A 530 3.73 12.93 -4.60
C GLY A 530 4.72 13.76 -5.44
N GLY A 531 5.69 13.12 -6.10
CA GLY A 531 6.72 13.83 -6.90
C GLY A 531 7.71 14.61 -6.02
N ASN A 532 7.82 14.21 -4.75
CA ASN A 532 8.72 14.81 -3.78
C ASN A 532 9.99 13.97 -3.68
N PHE A 533 10.96 14.47 -2.93
CA PHE A 533 12.25 13.85 -2.76
C PHE A 533 12.69 13.97 -1.30
N THR A 534 13.32 12.93 -0.77
CA THR A 534 14.18 13.03 0.42
C THR A 534 15.62 13.20 -0.03
N LEU A 535 16.39 13.95 0.76
CA LEU A 535 17.79 14.24 0.47
C LEU A 535 18.62 13.71 1.65
N GLU A 536 19.28 12.57 1.47
CA GLU A 536 20.14 11.94 2.48
C GLU A 536 21.60 12.30 2.20
N PRO A 537 22.35 12.89 3.15
CA PRO A 537 23.76 13.17 2.95
C PRO A 537 24.58 11.89 3.14
N THR A 538 25.62 11.72 2.31
CA THR A 538 26.42 10.49 2.33
C THR A 538 27.20 10.29 3.62
N ASN A 539 27.60 11.36 4.31
CA ASN A 539 28.32 11.27 5.59
C ASN A 539 27.45 10.86 6.78
N ALA A 540 26.12 10.90 6.67
CA ALA A 540 25.20 10.53 7.75
C ALA A 540 24.04 9.65 7.24
N PRO A 541 24.31 8.38 6.87
CA PRO A 541 23.27 7.45 6.43
C PRO A 541 22.14 7.29 7.46
N GLY A 542 20.90 7.18 7.01
CA GLY A 542 19.72 7.13 7.87
C GLY A 542 19.25 8.49 8.38
N LYS A 543 19.78 9.59 7.82
CA LYS A 543 19.32 10.97 8.08
C LYS A 543 18.89 11.65 6.80
N ASN A 544 17.94 12.56 6.90
CA ASN A 544 17.49 13.38 5.79
C ASN A 544 17.70 14.86 6.10
N LEU A 545 17.80 15.65 5.03
CA LEU A 545 17.51 17.07 5.06
C LEU A 545 16.14 17.31 5.71
N ASP A 546 16.09 18.21 6.67
CA ASP A 546 14.96 18.40 7.57
C ASP A 546 14.69 19.88 7.82
N ILE A 547 13.42 20.27 7.83
CA ILE A 547 12.96 21.57 8.32
C ILE A 547 12.69 21.45 9.82
N ALA A 548 13.56 22.07 10.62
CA ALA A 548 13.55 21.95 12.07
C ALA A 548 12.15 22.21 12.66
N GLY A 549 11.62 21.22 13.38
CA GLY A 549 10.32 21.31 14.05
C GLY A 549 9.12 21.49 13.12
N SER A 550 9.26 21.21 11.81
CA SER A 550 8.24 21.53 10.80
C SER A 550 7.87 23.03 10.76
N GLY A 551 8.80 23.92 11.11
CA GLY A 551 8.57 25.36 11.09
C GLY A 551 8.34 25.90 9.68
N THR A 552 7.58 27.00 9.58
CA THR A 552 7.24 27.65 8.30
C THR A 552 7.68 29.11 8.22
N ALA A 553 8.20 29.67 9.34
CA ALA A 553 8.69 31.04 9.40
C ALA A 553 9.97 31.21 8.59
N ASN A 554 10.19 32.41 8.04
CA ASN A 554 11.43 32.76 7.37
C ASN A 554 12.61 32.64 8.34
N GLY A 555 13.70 32.01 7.87
CA GLY A 555 14.87 31.71 8.68
C GLY A 555 14.74 30.44 9.50
N THR A 556 13.64 29.66 9.36
CA THR A 556 13.55 28.32 9.97
C THR A 556 14.76 27.50 9.54
N LYS A 557 15.39 26.86 10.52
CA LYS A 557 16.62 26.10 10.33
C LYS A 557 16.39 24.90 9.41
N VAL A 558 17.26 24.76 8.43
CA VAL A 558 17.42 23.55 7.62
C VAL A 558 18.56 22.74 8.21
N GLU A 559 18.31 21.50 8.55
CA GLU A 559 19.25 20.63 9.27
C GLU A 559 19.24 19.20 8.71
N ILE A 560 20.05 18.32 9.29
CA ILE A 560 19.89 16.88 9.13
C ILE A 560 19.25 16.30 10.38
N TYR A 561 18.34 15.36 10.19
CA TYR A 561 17.68 14.67 11.28
C TYR A 561 17.43 13.20 10.91
N THR A 562 17.29 12.33 11.90
CA THR A 562 16.92 10.92 11.72
C THR A 562 15.73 10.79 10.76
N ALA A 563 15.88 9.94 9.74
CA ALA A 563 14.85 9.72 8.74
C ALA A 563 13.57 9.18 9.41
N GLY A 564 12.45 9.88 9.21
CA GLY A 564 11.16 9.57 9.84
C GLY A 564 9.95 9.65 8.90
N GLY A 565 10.15 10.01 7.63
CA GLY A 565 9.09 10.01 6.61
C GLY A 565 8.05 11.13 6.73
N ALA A 566 8.22 12.06 7.67
CA ALA A 566 7.35 13.22 7.87
C ALA A 566 7.55 14.30 6.78
N ASN A 567 6.58 15.22 6.65
CA ASN A 567 6.58 16.23 5.58
C ASN A 567 7.75 17.24 5.66
N ASN A 568 8.33 17.44 6.85
CA ASN A 568 9.53 18.27 7.04
C ASN A 568 10.81 17.69 6.42
N GLN A 569 10.78 16.44 5.95
CA GLN A 569 11.91 15.79 5.27
C GLN A 569 11.68 15.59 3.76
N LYS A 570 10.58 16.13 3.23
CA LYS A 570 10.17 15.97 1.83
C LYS A 570 10.26 17.30 1.10
N PHE A 571 10.79 17.27 -0.11
CA PHE A 571 11.02 18.45 -0.93
C PHE A 571 10.57 18.25 -2.37
N LYS A 572 9.96 19.27 -2.97
CA LYS A 572 9.69 19.30 -4.42
C LYS A 572 10.87 19.93 -5.14
N LEU A 573 11.26 19.33 -6.26
CA LEU A 573 12.27 19.88 -7.15
C LEU A 573 11.56 20.50 -8.36
N VAL A 574 11.45 21.83 -8.39
CA VAL A 574 10.79 22.56 -9.48
C VAL A 574 11.84 23.14 -10.40
N LYS A 575 11.95 22.59 -11.62
CA LYS A 575 12.89 23.06 -12.65
C LYS A 575 12.66 24.54 -12.97
N GLN A 576 13.73 25.31 -13.13
CA GLN A 576 13.71 26.74 -13.47
C GLN A 576 14.03 27.02 -14.93
#